data_AF-A0A6M8NQ27-F1
#
_entry.id   AF-A0A6M8NQ27-F1
#
_cell.length_a   1.000
_cell.length_b   1.000
_cell.length_c   1.000
_cell.angle_alpha   90.00
_cell.angle_beta   90.00
_cell.angle_gamma   90.00
#
_symmetry.space_group_name_H-M   'P 1'
#
loop_
_entity.id
_entity.type
_entity.pdbx_description
1 polymer ?
#
loop_
_entity_poly.entity_id
_entity_poly.type
_entity_poly.pdbx_seq_one_letter_code
_entity_poly.pdbx_strand_id
1 'polypeptide(L)'
;GINVWCAAGKGTFGTDELVHRIEATALGDVVDHRVLLLPQLGAPGVAAHEVRRRSGFRVEYGPVRAADLPAYLRIGQATAEMRRVSFGLGDRVVLLPVELVYGLPLLLLAVLVGYLLGGFVSLLAVAMAILAGVVLFPILLPWIPTRDFSTKGFILGGLAALPFALSVAWRHPAWAGWLQVVSALPVLLLLPPITAYLALHFTGCTPYT
;
A
#
# COMPACT_ATOMS: atom_id res chain seq x y z
N GLY A 1 -15.50 5.90 8.13
CA GLY A 1 -15.80 5.52 6.74
C GLY A 1 -14.64 4.74 6.15
N ILE A 2 -14.91 3.78 5.27
CA ILE A 2 -13.91 2.96 4.56
C ILE A 2 -13.86 3.44 3.11
N ASN A 3 -12.69 3.44 2.46
CA ASN A 3 -12.62 3.80 1.04
C ASN A 3 -13.42 2.80 0.17
N VAL A 4 -13.90 3.22 -1.01
CA VAL A 4 -14.81 2.42 -1.86
C VAL A 4 -14.18 1.09 -2.29
N TRP A 5 -12.91 1.08 -2.64
CA TRP A 5 -12.20 -0.13 -3.10
C TRP A 5 -12.13 -1.21 -2.01
N CYS A 6 -11.67 -0.82 -0.80
CA CYS A 6 -11.62 -1.72 0.34
C CYS A 6 -13.03 -2.13 0.79
N ALA A 7 -14.01 -1.22 0.74
CA ALA A 7 -15.38 -1.53 1.11
C ALA A 7 -16.01 -2.55 0.14
N ALA A 8 -15.73 -2.43 -1.16
CA ALA A 8 -16.17 -3.38 -2.17
C ALA A 8 -15.52 -4.76 -1.97
N GLY A 9 -14.21 -4.80 -1.75
CA GLY A 9 -13.49 -6.04 -1.46
C GLY A 9 -13.90 -6.72 -0.15
N LYS A 10 -14.31 -5.94 0.86
CA LYS A 10 -14.79 -6.43 2.16
C LYS A 10 -16.31 -6.71 2.21
N GLY A 11 -17.03 -6.47 1.11
CA GLY A 11 -18.49 -6.67 1.02
C GLY A 11 -19.35 -5.62 1.71
N THR A 12 -18.76 -4.64 2.40
CA THR A 12 -19.51 -3.52 3.02
C THR A 12 -20.02 -2.50 2.00
N PHE A 13 -19.47 -2.50 0.79
CA PHE A 13 -20.05 -1.83 -0.38
C PHE A 13 -20.43 -2.92 -1.38
N GLY A 14 -21.63 -3.50 -1.18
CA GLY A 14 -22.08 -4.68 -1.92
C GLY A 14 -23.49 -4.54 -2.47
N THR A 15 -23.91 -5.52 -3.27
CA THR A 15 -25.25 -5.58 -3.88
C THR A 15 -26.37 -5.42 -2.84
N ASP A 16 -26.31 -6.15 -1.73
CA ASP A 16 -27.34 -6.12 -0.69
C ASP A 16 -27.45 -4.76 -0.03
N GLU A 17 -26.31 -4.18 0.37
CA GLU A 17 -26.26 -2.85 0.96
C GLU A 17 -26.80 -1.81 -0.02
N LEU A 18 -26.42 -1.88 -1.30
CA LEU A 18 -26.89 -0.94 -2.31
C LEU A 18 -28.41 -1.03 -2.52
N VAL A 19 -28.96 -2.23 -2.67
CA VAL A 19 -30.41 -2.45 -2.81
C VAL A 19 -31.15 -1.94 -1.57
N HIS A 20 -30.67 -2.29 -0.38
CA HIS A 20 -31.23 -1.83 0.88
C HIS A 20 -31.24 -0.29 0.97
N ARG A 21 -30.18 0.38 0.54
CA ARG A 21 -30.12 1.86 0.53
C ARG A 21 -31.09 2.48 -0.48
N ILE A 22 -31.29 1.88 -1.65
CA ILE A 22 -32.27 2.35 -2.63
C ILE A 22 -33.69 2.31 -2.02
N GLU A 23 -34.03 1.20 -1.37
CA GLU A 23 -35.34 1.00 -0.72
C GLU A 23 -35.51 1.94 0.48
N ALA A 24 -34.52 1.99 1.38
CA ALA A 24 -34.57 2.80 2.60
C ALA A 24 -34.63 4.31 2.32
N THR A 25 -34.14 4.75 1.17
CA THR A 25 -34.21 6.16 0.75
C THR A 25 -35.41 6.45 -0.15
N ALA A 26 -36.24 5.44 -0.47
CA ALA A 26 -37.32 5.55 -1.43
C ALA A 26 -36.87 6.21 -2.75
N LEU A 27 -35.65 5.92 -3.19
CA LEU A 27 -35.04 6.63 -4.34
C LEU A 27 -35.88 6.49 -5.61
N GLY A 28 -36.60 5.37 -5.74
CA GLY A 28 -37.52 5.13 -6.84
C GLY A 28 -38.70 6.09 -6.94
N ASP A 29 -39.02 6.82 -5.86
CA ASP A 29 -40.12 7.77 -5.82
C ASP A 29 -39.64 9.22 -6.05
N VAL A 30 -38.32 9.43 -6.07
CA VAL A 30 -37.69 10.75 -6.22
C VAL A 30 -37.21 11.01 -7.65
N VAL A 31 -36.89 9.96 -8.41
CA VAL A 31 -36.37 10.08 -9.78
C VAL A 31 -37.11 9.19 -10.77
N ASP A 32 -37.42 9.75 -11.95
CA ASP A 32 -38.07 8.99 -13.03
C ASP A 32 -37.10 8.05 -13.76
N HIS A 33 -35.83 8.43 -13.83
CA HIS A 33 -34.79 7.60 -14.44
C HIS A 33 -34.37 6.47 -13.50
N ARG A 34 -34.14 5.28 -14.06
CA ARG A 34 -33.71 4.08 -13.31
C ARG A 34 -32.26 3.73 -13.58
N VAL A 35 -31.37 4.72 -13.47
CA VAL A 35 -29.92 4.55 -13.67
C VAL A 35 -29.16 5.02 -12.43
N LEU A 36 -28.29 4.16 -11.90
CA LEU A 36 -27.41 4.44 -10.78
C LEU A 36 -25.96 4.49 -11.25
N LEU A 37 -25.32 5.63 -11.03
CA LEU A 37 -23.89 5.80 -11.28
C LEU A 37 -23.10 5.35 -10.05
N LEU A 38 -22.27 4.32 -10.22
CA LEU A 38 -21.37 3.84 -9.18
C LEU A 38 -19.91 4.15 -9.54
N PRO A 39 -19.03 4.34 -8.53
CA PRO A 39 -17.60 4.45 -8.77
C PRO A 39 -17.05 3.18 -9.43
N GLN A 40 -16.14 3.33 -10.40
CA GLN A 40 -15.52 2.20 -11.10
C GLN A 40 -14.90 1.17 -10.14
N LEU A 41 -14.28 1.64 -9.06
CA LEU A 41 -13.60 0.84 -8.04
C LEU A 41 -14.57 0.05 -7.13
N GLY A 42 -15.88 0.30 -7.21
CA GLY A 42 -16.91 -0.48 -6.51
C GLY A 42 -17.34 -1.75 -7.26
N ALA A 43 -16.93 -1.90 -8.53
CA ALA A 43 -17.38 -2.99 -9.39
C ALA A 43 -17.15 -4.41 -8.83
N PRO A 44 -16.03 -4.71 -8.12
CA PRO A 44 -15.83 -6.05 -7.55
C PRO A 44 -16.86 -6.44 -6.48
N GLY A 45 -17.49 -5.47 -5.80
CA GLY A 45 -18.44 -5.72 -4.71
C GLY A 45 -19.91 -5.76 -5.16
N VAL A 46 -20.25 -5.21 -6.34
CA VAL A 46 -21.63 -4.99 -6.77
C VAL A 46 -21.96 -5.79 -8.03
N ALA A 47 -22.88 -6.74 -7.89
CA ALA A 47 -23.46 -7.48 -9.00
C ALA A 47 -24.56 -6.64 -9.67
N ALA A 48 -24.19 -5.88 -10.71
CA ALA A 48 -25.10 -4.95 -11.41
C ALA A 48 -26.41 -5.60 -11.91
N HIS A 49 -26.35 -6.87 -12.34
CA HIS A 49 -27.53 -7.61 -12.79
C HIS A 49 -28.49 -7.91 -11.63
N GLU A 50 -27.98 -8.23 -10.45
CA GLU A 50 -28.78 -8.46 -9.24
C GLU A 50 -29.43 -7.16 -8.74
N VAL A 51 -28.68 -6.05 -8.76
CA VAL A 51 -29.22 -4.72 -8.41
C VAL A 51 -30.41 -4.41 -9.32
N ARG A 52 -30.26 -4.59 -10.63
CA ARG A 52 -31.36 -4.37 -11.59
C ARG A 52 -32.55 -5.28 -11.33
N ARG A 53 -32.31 -6.57 -11.08
CA ARG A 53 -33.37 -7.54 -10.83
C ARG A 53 -34.19 -7.21 -9.58
N ARG A 54 -33.54 -6.73 -8.51
CA ARG A 54 -34.18 -6.48 -7.21
C ARG A 54 -34.76 -5.09 -7.06
N SER A 55 -34.07 -4.07 -7.58
CA SER A 55 -34.46 -2.66 -7.39
C SER A 55 -35.03 -1.99 -8.64
N GLY A 56 -34.91 -2.62 -9.81
CA GLY A 56 -35.25 -2.01 -11.11
C GLY A 56 -34.21 -1.01 -11.62
N PHE A 57 -33.23 -0.60 -10.81
CA PHE A 57 -32.19 0.34 -11.24
C PHE A 57 -31.07 -0.36 -12.01
N ARG A 58 -30.75 0.18 -13.19
CA ARG A 58 -29.57 -0.20 -13.96
C ARG A 58 -28.34 0.48 -13.36
N VAL A 59 -27.31 -0.31 -13.06
CA VAL A 59 -26.02 0.21 -12.62
C VAL A 59 -25.15 0.55 -13.83
N GLU A 60 -24.56 1.74 -13.82
CA GLU A 60 -23.49 2.16 -14.72
C GLU A 60 -22.27 2.56 -13.91
N TYR A 61 -21.09 2.17 -14.38
CA TYR A 61 -19.83 2.52 -13.72
C TYR A 61 -19.28 3.81 -14.31
N GLY A 62 -19.20 4.83 -13.46
CA GLY A 62 -18.64 6.13 -13.75
C GLY A 62 -17.11 6.15 -13.63
N PRO A 63 -16.50 7.35 -13.59
CA PRO A 63 -15.04 7.47 -13.49
C PRO A 63 -14.49 6.93 -12.16
N VAL A 64 -13.19 6.63 -12.14
CA VAL A 64 -12.43 6.30 -10.92
C VAL A 64 -12.40 7.48 -9.96
N ARG A 65 -12.22 8.71 -10.49
CA ARG A 65 -12.12 9.94 -9.69
C ARG A 65 -13.41 10.74 -9.77
N ALA A 66 -13.91 11.17 -8.60
CA ALA A 66 -15.11 12.02 -8.52
C ALA A 66 -14.94 13.36 -9.26
N ALA A 67 -13.71 13.88 -9.36
CA ALA A 67 -13.40 15.10 -10.10
C ALA A 67 -13.72 15.01 -11.61
N ASP A 68 -13.73 13.81 -12.18
CA ASP A 68 -14.03 13.59 -13.60
C ASP A 68 -15.54 13.53 -13.88
N LEU A 69 -16.39 13.52 -12.84
CA LEU A 69 -17.83 13.37 -12.97
C LEU A 69 -18.48 14.44 -13.87
N PRO A 70 -18.14 15.75 -13.78
CA PRO A 70 -18.72 16.75 -14.67
C PRO A 70 -18.40 16.49 -16.15
N ALA A 71 -17.19 16.03 -16.45
CA ALA A 71 -16.80 15.68 -17.82
C ALA A 71 -17.51 14.40 -18.28
N TYR A 72 -17.59 13.38 -17.43
CA TYR A 72 -18.32 12.14 -17.68
C TYR A 72 -19.80 12.41 -18.01
N LEU A 73 -20.48 13.26 -17.24
CA LEU A 73 -21.90 13.58 -17.45
C LEU A 73 -22.17 14.31 -18.78
N ARG A 74 -21.19 15.10 -19.28
CA ARG A 74 -21.31 15.74 -20.61
C ARG A 74 -21.07 14.76 -21.76
N ILE A 75 -20.12 13.84 -21.60
CA ILE A 75 -19.75 12.87 -22.63
C ILE A 75 -20.76 11.71 -22.67
N GLY A 76 -21.36 11.38 -21.52
CA GLY A 76 -22.27 10.26 -21.33
C GLY A 76 -21.56 8.90 -21.22
N GLN A 77 -20.23 8.85 -21.32
CA GLN A 77 -19.44 7.63 -21.22
C GLN A 77 -18.06 7.90 -20.59
N ALA A 78 -17.57 6.95 -19.80
CA ALA A 78 -16.24 7.02 -19.20
C ALA A 78 -15.15 6.78 -20.25
N THR A 79 -14.24 7.73 -20.39
CA THR A 79 -13.08 7.62 -21.29
C THR A 79 -12.07 6.59 -20.77
N ALA A 80 -11.12 6.17 -21.62
CA ALA A 80 -10.06 5.26 -21.21
C ALA A 80 -9.21 5.80 -20.04
N GLU A 81 -9.03 7.12 -19.96
CA GLU A 81 -8.29 7.77 -18.89
C GLU A 81 -9.08 7.75 -17.56
N MET A 82 -10.37 8.07 -17.61
CA MET A 82 -11.27 8.03 -16.44
C MET A 82 -11.38 6.64 -15.79
N ARG A 83 -11.07 5.58 -16.54
CA ARG A 83 -11.07 4.18 -16.06
C ARG A 83 -9.74 3.73 -15.48
N ARG A 84 -8.67 4.53 -15.60
CA ARG A 84 -7.34 4.18 -15.12
C ARG A 84 -7.08 4.76 -13.74
N VAL A 85 -6.56 3.95 -12.84
CA VAL A 85 -5.99 4.42 -11.57
C VAL A 85 -4.56 4.87 -11.85
N SER A 86 -4.28 6.16 -11.75
CA SER A 86 -2.90 6.62 -11.66
C SER A 86 -2.41 6.42 -10.22
N PHE A 87 -1.24 5.80 -10.05
CA PHE A 87 -0.61 5.62 -8.74
C PHE A 87 0.80 6.22 -8.77
N GLY A 88 0.84 7.55 -8.73
CA GLY A 88 2.06 8.35 -8.81
C GLY A 88 2.83 8.41 -7.49
N LEU A 89 3.87 9.24 -7.43
CA LEU A 89 4.64 9.44 -6.21
C LEU A 89 3.79 10.06 -5.09
N GLY A 90 2.93 11.02 -5.40
CA GLY A 90 2.05 11.66 -4.41
C GLY A 90 1.13 10.66 -3.71
N ASP A 91 0.50 9.77 -4.47
CA ASP A 91 -0.39 8.73 -3.92
C ASP A 91 0.35 7.77 -2.98
N ARG A 92 1.64 7.50 -3.25
CA ARG A 92 2.50 6.65 -2.41
C ARG A 92 2.94 7.33 -1.12
N VAL A 93 3.32 8.61 -1.22
CA VAL A 93 3.79 9.38 -0.06
C VAL A 93 2.67 9.57 0.97
N VAL A 94 1.43 9.72 0.53
CA VAL A 94 0.26 9.84 1.41
C VAL A 94 0.03 8.57 2.25
N LEU A 95 0.49 7.41 1.78
CA LEU A 95 0.35 6.13 2.51
C LEU A 95 1.43 5.93 3.59
N LEU A 96 2.55 6.67 3.54
CA LEU A 96 3.66 6.53 4.49
C LEU A 96 3.25 6.69 5.97
N PRO A 97 2.46 7.71 6.35
CA PRO A 97 2.12 7.93 7.75
C PRO A 97 1.26 6.79 8.32
N VAL A 98 0.46 6.14 7.47
CA VAL A 98 -0.44 5.06 7.87
C VAL A 98 0.38 3.88 8.40
N GLU A 99 1.38 3.44 7.64
CA GLU A 99 2.29 2.36 8.04
C GLU A 99 3.08 2.69 9.31
N LEU A 100 3.55 3.94 9.43
CA LEU A 100 4.28 4.40 10.62
C LEU A 100 3.41 4.34 11.88
N VAL A 101 2.15 4.78 11.81
CA VAL A 101 1.26 4.82 12.98
C VAL A 101 0.84 3.42 13.40
N TYR A 102 0.44 2.56 12.46
CA TYR A 102 0.03 1.19 12.79
C TYR A 102 1.21 0.31 13.23
N GLY A 103 2.40 0.55 12.67
CA GLY A 103 3.61 -0.19 13.03
C GLY A 103 4.34 0.35 14.26
N LEU A 104 4.04 1.58 14.72
CA LEU A 104 4.88 2.33 15.67
C LEU A 104 5.34 1.51 16.89
N PRO A 105 4.48 0.77 17.61
CA PRO A 105 4.91 0.03 18.79
C PRO A 105 5.96 -1.04 18.46
N LEU A 106 5.76 -1.77 17.36
CA LEU A 106 6.68 -2.82 16.91
C LEU A 106 7.99 -2.21 16.37
N LEU A 107 7.91 -1.09 15.66
CA LEU A 107 9.07 -0.36 15.16
C LEU A 107 9.94 0.17 16.31
N LEU A 108 9.33 0.78 17.33
CA LEU A 108 10.03 1.25 18.52
C LEU A 108 10.66 0.10 19.31
N LEU A 109 9.96 -1.02 19.45
CA LEU A 109 10.49 -2.23 20.07
C LEU A 109 11.70 -2.76 19.30
N ALA A 110 11.63 -2.84 17.97
CA ALA A 110 12.75 -3.30 17.14
C ALA A 110 13.98 -2.40 17.30
N VAL A 111 13.79 -1.07 17.30
CA VAL A 111 14.86 -0.09 17.51
C VAL A 111 15.47 -0.22 18.91
N LEU A 112 14.64 -0.39 19.94
CA LEU A 112 15.08 -0.60 21.32
C LEU A 112 15.88 -1.91 21.46
N VAL A 113 15.39 -3.01 20.91
CA VAL A 113 16.10 -4.30 20.91
C VAL A 113 17.43 -4.18 20.18
N GLY A 114 17.46 -3.51 19.03
CA GLY A 114 18.70 -3.22 18.30
C GLY A 114 19.71 -2.45 19.16
N TYR A 115 19.26 -1.44 19.90
CA TYR A 115 20.09 -0.70 20.83
C TYR A 115 20.63 -1.56 21.98
N LEU A 116 19.78 -2.37 22.60
CA LEU A 116 20.19 -3.22 23.73
C LEU A 116 21.21 -4.29 23.30
N LEU A 117 21.11 -4.82 22.07
CA LEU A 117 21.97 -5.89 21.59
C LEU A 117 23.31 -5.41 21.00
N GLY A 118 23.34 -4.23 20.37
CA GLY A 118 24.54 -3.76 19.66
C GLY A 118 24.79 -2.25 19.75
N GLY A 119 24.16 -1.58 20.69
CA GLY A 119 24.35 -0.16 20.97
C GLY A 119 23.84 0.75 19.85
N PHE A 120 24.42 1.94 19.79
CA PHE A 120 23.94 3.01 18.91
C PHE A 120 24.05 2.68 17.42
N VAL A 121 25.07 1.92 16.99
CA VAL A 121 25.23 1.54 15.58
C VAL A 121 24.12 0.58 15.15
N SER A 122 23.77 -0.40 15.99
CA SER A 122 22.67 -1.32 15.70
C SER A 122 21.30 -0.65 15.75
N LEU A 123 21.11 0.32 16.65
CA LEU A 123 19.92 1.20 16.65
C LEU A 123 19.76 1.87 15.29
N LEU A 124 20.81 2.53 14.80
CA LEU A 124 20.79 3.22 13.51
C LEU A 124 20.57 2.24 12.35
N ALA A 125 21.18 1.06 12.38
CA ALA A 125 21.02 0.03 11.35
C ALA A 125 19.56 -0.44 11.24
N VAL A 126 18.92 -0.74 12.37
CA VAL A 126 17.50 -1.13 12.42
C VAL A 126 16.60 0.02 11.99
N ALA A 127 16.85 1.24 12.47
CA ALA A 127 16.09 2.42 12.06
C ALA A 127 16.19 2.66 10.54
N MET A 128 17.37 2.45 9.94
CA MET A 128 17.56 2.57 8.50
C MET A 128 16.84 1.47 7.70
N ALA A 129 16.79 0.23 8.19
CA ALA A 129 15.97 -0.80 7.55
C ALA A 129 14.46 -0.49 7.61
N ILE A 130 14.00 0.08 8.73
CA ILE A 130 12.62 0.55 8.86
C ILE A 130 12.34 1.68 7.88
N LEU A 131 13.21 2.70 7.82
CA LEU A 131 13.07 3.80 6.86
C LEU A 131 13.15 3.30 5.41
N ALA A 132 14.00 2.31 5.14
CA ALA A 132 14.12 1.69 3.83
C ALA A 132 12.79 1.02 3.42
N GLY A 133 12.18 0.25 4.32
CA GLY A 133 10.94 -0.49 4.05
C GLY A 133 9.70 0.39 4.02
N VAL A 134 9.61 1.36 4.92
CA VAL A 134 8.42 2.21 5.05
C VAL A 134 8.46 3.38 4.08
N VAL A 135 9.60 4.07 3.94
CA VAL A 135 9.70 5.33 3.20
C VAL A 135 10.36 5.14 1.84
N LEU A 136 11.55 4.54 1.82
CA LEU A 136 12.34 4.47 0.60
C LEU A 136 11.74 3.49 -0.42
N PHE A 137 11.12 2.42 0.05
CA PHE A 137 10.51 1.41 -0.80
C PHE A 137 9.33 1.96 -1.63
N PRO A 138 8.29 2.63 -1.08
CA PRO A 138 7.23 3.22 -1.90
C PRO A 138 7.75 4.24 -2.92
N ILE A 139 8.79 5.00 -2.55
CA ILE A 139 9.43 5.96 -3.46
C ILE A 139 10.12 5.20 -4.60
N LEU A 140 10.92 4.19 -4.28
CA LEU A 140 11.76 3.47 -5.24
C LEU A 140 11.06 2.32 -5.98
N LEU A 141 9.82 1.97 -5.60
CA LEU A 141 9.05 0.85 -6.13
C LEU A 141 9.12 0.65 -7.66
N PRO A 142 9.01 1.69 -8.51
CA PRO A 142 8.98 1.51 -9.97
C PRO A 142 10.35 1.26 -10.58
N TRP A 143 11.45 1.53 -9.85
CA TRP A 143 12.82 1.39 -10.37
C TRP A 143 13.50 0.09 -9.91
N ILE A 144 12.96 -0.63 -8.94
CA ILE A 144 13.56 -1.88 -8.47
C ILE A 144 13.18 -3.03 -9.43
N PRO A 145 14.17 -3.67 -10.10
CA PRO A 145 13.93 -4.55 -11.25
C PRO A 145 13.55 -5.99 -10.86
N THR A 146 12.50 -6.16 -10.06
CA THR A 146 11.93 -7.49 -9.73
C THR A 146 10.41 -7.44 -9.69
N ARG A 147 9.75 -8.61 -9.66
CA ARG A 147 8.28 -8.70 -9.64
C ARG A 147 7.73 -8.53 -8.22
N ASP A 148 8.23 -9.33 -7.28
CA ASP A 148 7.65 -9.43 -5.95
C ASP A 148 8.14 -8.34 -4.99
N PHE A 149 7.24 -7.84 -4.15
CA PHE A 149 7.53 -6.77 -3.20
C PHE A 149 8.54 -7.21 -2.13
N SER A 150 8.50 -8.48 -1.71
CA SER A 150 9.46 -9.07 -0.79
C SER A 150 10.88 -9.04 -1.36
N THR A 151 11.07 -9.45 -2.61
CA THR A 151 12.37 -9.45 -3.28
C THR A 151 12.88 -8.03 -3.47
N LYS A 152 12.01 -7.10 -3.89
CA LYS A 152 12.37 -5.67 -3.98
C LYS A 152 12.82 -5.11 -2.63
N GLY A 153 12.08 -5.42 -1.56
CA GLY A 153 12.41 -4.99 -0.20
C GLY A 153 13.68 -5.64 0.33
N PHE A 154 13.94 -6.91 0.00
CA PHE A 154 15.16 -7.61 0.36
C PHE A 154 16.39 -6.97 -0.29
N ILE A 155 16.32 -6.66 -1.59
CA ILE A 155 17.40 -5.95 -2.30
C ILE A 155 17.66 -4.60 -1.65
N LEU A 156 16.60 -3.83 -1.39
CA LEU A 156 16.70 -2.50 -0.79
C LEU A 156 17.28 -2.55 0.63
N GLY A 157 16.86 -3.53 1.43
CA GLY A 157 17.38 -3.74 2.79
C GLY A 157 18.84 -4.21 2.77
N GLY A 158 19.23 -5.02 1.79
CA GLY A 158 20.62 -5.39 1.54
C GLY A 158 21.50 -4.18 1.25
N LEU A 159 21.03 -3.29 0.36
CA LEU A 159 21.73 -2.04 0.07
C LEU A 159 21.81 -1.12 1.29
N ALA A 160 20.73 -1.02 2.07
CA ALA A 160 20.70 -0.24 3.31
C ALA A 160 21.63 -0.81 4.40
N ALA A 161 21.91 -2.12 4.38
CA ALA A 161 22.79 -2.79 5.33
C ALA A 161 24.29 -2.58 5.04
N LEU A 162 24.67 -2.31 3.79
CA LEU A 162 26.08 -2.20 3.38
C LEU A 162 26.90 -1.17 4.18
N PRO A 163 26.42 0.07 4.41
CA PRO A 163 27.20 1.06 5.18
C PRO A 163 27.49 0.59 6.61
N PHE A 164 26.53 -0.10 7.22
CA PHE A 164 26.66 -0.63 8.58
C PHE A 164 27.58 -1.84 8.64
N ALA A 165 27.53 -2.72 7.64
CA ALA A 165 28.46 -3.83 7.49
C ALA A 165 29.90 -3.33 7.30
N LEU A 166 30.11 -2.33 6.43
CA LEU A 166 31.42 -1.72 6.19
C LEU A 166 31.95 -0.95 7.42
N SER A 167 31.06 -0.39 8.25
CA SER A 167 31.45 0.30 9.48
C SER A 167 32.25 -0.58 10.45
N VAL A 168 32.09 -1.91 10.38
CA VAL A 168 32.83 -2.85 11.24
C VAL A 168 34.34 -2.73 10.99
N ALA A 169 34.75 -2.65 9.72
CA ALA A 169 36.17 -2.54 9.35
C ALA A 169 36.78 -1.21 9.84
N TRP A 170 36.00 -0.12 9.83
CA TRP A 170 36.46 1.18 10.33
C TRP A 170 36.51 1.28 11.85
N ARG A 171 35.56 0.64 12.56
CA ARG A 171 35.54 0.65 14.03
C ARG A 171 36.56 -0.30 14.64
N HIS A 172 36.90 -1.36 13.93
CA HIS A 172 37.81 -2.39 14.40
C HIS A 172 38.90 -2.73 13.38
N PRO A 173 39.77 -1.77 13.01
CA PRO A 173 40.78 -1.95 11.97
C PRO A 173 41.85 -2.99 12.35
N ALA A 174 42.07 -3.21 13.65
CA ALA A 174 43.04 -4.18 14.16
C ALA A 174 42.52 -5.63 14.20
N TRP A 175 41.23 -5.87 13.92
CA TRP A 175 40.68 -7.22 13.88
C TRP A 175 41.11 -7.98 12.63
N ALA A 176 41.30 -9.29 12.76
CA ALA A 176 41.51 -10.16 11.61
C ALA A 176 40.33 -10.06 10.63
N GLY A 177 40.58 -10.11 9.33
CA GLY A 177 39.55 -9.91 8.30
C GLY A 177 38.36 -10.87 8.43
N TRP A 178 38.59 -12.13 8.82
CA TRP A 178 37.50 -13.09 9.04
C TRP A 178 36.60 -12.69 10.21
N LEU A 179 37.14 -12.07 11.27
CA LEU A 179 36.38 -11.61 12.43
C LEU A 179 35.53 -10.38 12.06
N GLN A 180 36.06 -9.50 11.21
CA GLN A 180 35.30 -8.38 10.64
C GLN A 180 34.12 -8.87 9.79
N VAL A 181 34.35 -9.88 8.94
CA VAL A 181 33.28 -10.49 8.13
C VAL A 181 32.22 -11.12 9.02
N VAL A 182 32.62 -11.96 9.98
CA VAL A 182 31.68 -12.60 10.92
C VAL A 182 30.88 -11.57 11.71
N SER A 183 31.49 -10.44 12.08
CA SER A 183 30.82 -9.36 12.81
C SER A 183 29.87 -8.52 11.94
N ALA A 184 30.05 -8.53 10.61
CA ALA A 184 29.16 -7.87 9.67
C ALA A 184 27.95 -8.73 9.27
N LEU A 185 28.07 -10.07 9.35
CA LEU A 185 27.00 -11.01 8.98
C LEU A 185 25.65 -10.75 9.66
N PRO A 186 25.56 -10.46 10.98
CA PRO A 186 24.27 -10.23 11.62
C PRO A 186 23.48 -9.10 10.95
N VAL A 187 24.14 -8.00 10.61
CA VAL A 187 23.51 -6.85 9.95
C VAL A 187 23.06 -7.22 8.54
N LEU A 188 23.90 -7.92 7.77
CA LEU A 188 23.59 -8.36 6.42
C LEU A 188 22.46 -9.40 6.37
N LEU A 189 22.27 -10.18 7.43
CA LEU A 189 21.23 -11.22 7.49
C LEU A 189 19.93 -10.73 8.12
N LEU A 190 19.96 -9.72 9.00
CA LEU A 190 18.77 -9.22 9.70
C LEU A 190 18.05 -8.09 8.97
N LEU A 191 18.78 -7.12 8.42
CA LEU A 191 18.16 -5.92 7.82
C LEU A 191 17.37 -6.21 6.53
N PRO A 192 17.83 -7.09 5.61
CA PRO A 192 17.07 -7.39 4.39
C PRO A 192 15.71 -8.03 4.66
N PRO A 193 15.57 -9.06 5.53
CA PRO A 193 14.26 -9.60 5.89
C PRO A 193 13.32 -8.58 6.56
N ILE A 194 13.84 -7.71 7.44
CA ILE A 194 13.03 -6.65 8.07
C ILE A 194 12.45 -5.73 6.99
N THR A 195 13.30 -5.28 6.06
CA THR A 195 12.88 -4.40 4.96
C THR A 195 11.91 -5.11 4.02
N ALA A 196 12.14 -6.39 3.71
CA ALA A 196 11.26 -7.20 2.89
C ALA A 196 9.87 -7.41 3.52
N TYR A 197 9.81 -7.64 4.82
CA TYR A 197 8.56 -7.78 5.56
C TYR A 197 7.74 -6.49 5.53
N LEU A 198 8.38 -5.35 5.78
CA LEU A 198 7.72 -4.04 5.71
C LEU A 198 7.25 -3.72 4.28
N ALA A 199 8.07 -4.02 3.28
CA ALA A 199 7.70 -3.87 1.87
C ALA A 199 6.46 -4.70 1.47
N LEU A 200 6.28 -5.88 2.06
CA LEU A 200 5.10 -6.72 1.81
C LEU A 200 3.80 -6.09 2.29
N HIS A 201 3.81 -5.27 3.35
CA HIS A 201 2.61 -4.59 3.83
C HIS A 201 2.05 -3.63 2.77
N PHE A 202 2.93 -3.07 1.93
CA PHE A 202 2.53 -2.17 0.85
C PHE A 202 1.68 -2.85 -0.23
N THR A 203 1.73 -4.19 -0.38
CA THR A 203 0.94 -4.90 -1.41
C THR A 203 -0.57 -4.63 -1.31
N GLY A 204 -1.10 -4.44 -0.10
CA GLY A 204 -2.52 -4.16 0.13
C GLY A 204 -2.96 -2.72 -0.15
N CYS A 205 -2.02 -1.81 -0.41
CA CYS A 205 -2.26 -0.38 -0.55
C CYS A 205 -1.95 0.18 -1.95
N THR A 206 -1.52 -0.68 -2.88
CA THR A 206 -1.22 -0.27 -4.25
C THR A 206 -2.05 -1.04 -5.28
N PRO A 207 -2.33 -0.42 -6.44
CA PRO A 207 -2.82 -1.14 -7.60
C PRO A 207 -1.68 -1.84 -8.39
N TYR A 208 -0.43 -1.81 -7.90
CA TYR A 208 0.68 -2.53 -8.53
C TYR A 208 0.56 -4.02 -8.17
N THR A 209 0.40 -4.86 -9.19
CA THR A 209 0.46 -6.32 -9.12
C THR A 209 1.57 -6.84 -10.00
#